data_AF-A0A9R1VVJ3-F1
#
_entry.id   AF-A0A9R1VVJ3-F1
#
_cell.length_a   1.000
_cell.length_b   1.000
_cell.length_c   1.000
_cell.angle_alpha   90.00
_cell.angle_beta   90.00
_cell.angle_gamma   90.00
#
_symmetry.space_group_name_H-M   'P 1'
#
loop_
_entity.id
_entity.type
_entity.pdbx_description
1 polymer ?
#
loop_
_entity_poly.entity_id
_entity_poly.type
_entity_poly.pdbx_seq_one_letter_code
_entity_poly.pdbx_strand_id
1 'polypeptide(L)'
;MDMIKNFIEGAYDHLMDRDPQSMAYFGGGLACKAVENGMAKCFNAIIVDARKKPRMAMLEEIRLYMMERFYNLKEEVQKWDGDVCEATLLKMEEFAEDIRYKLYLIYKCRLLIDYLY
;
A
#
# COMPACT_ATOMS: atom_id res chain seq x y z
N MET A 1 -2.70 -22.63 -9.63
CA MET A 1 -2.94 -22.94 -8.20
C MET A 1 -1.78 -23.67 -7.53
N ASP A 2 -0.89 -24.32 -8.27
CA ASP A 2 0.29 -25.02 -7.71
C ASP A 2 1.36 -24.11 -7.10
N MET A 3 1.37 -22.80 -7.43
CA MET A 3 2.32 -21.85 -6.82
C MET A 3 2.15 -21.69 -5.31
N ILE A 4 0.96 -21.96 -4.75
CA ILE A 4 0.68 -21.79 -3.32
C ILE A 4 1.39 -22.85 -2.46
N LYS A 5 1.66 -24.04 -3.03
CA LYS A 5 2.38 -25.13 -2.33
C LYS A 5 3.74 -24.70 -1.79
N ASN A 6 4.36 -23.71 -2.43
CA ASN A 6 5.72 -23.28 -2.12
C ASN A 6 5.80 -22.12 -1.11
N PHE A 7 4.67 -21.51 -0.73
CA PHE A 7 4.67 -20.34 0.15
C PHE A 7 4.42 -20.68 1.62
N ILE A 8 3.51 -21.61 1.90
CA ILE A 8 3.14 -21.99 3.27
C ILE A 8 2.84 -23.49 3.30
N GLU A 9 3.63 -24.23 4.07
CA GLU A 9 3.48 -25.67 4.25
C GLU A 9 2.10 -25.99 4.87
N GLY A 10 1.34 -26.87 4.22
CA GLY A 10 -0.01 -27.27 4.64
C GLY A 10 -1.15 -26.29 4.27
N ALA A 11 -0.86 -25.07 3.80
CA ALA A 11 -1.93 -24.14 3.39
C ALA A 11 -2.68 -24.61 2.15
N TYR A 12 -1.98 -25.30 1.23
CA TYR A 12 -2.59 -25.89 0.04
C TYR A 12 -3.61 -26.97 0.42
N ASP A 13 -3.24 -27.89 1.29
CA ASP A 13 -4.12 -28.99 1.73
C ASP A 13 -5.33 -28.44 2.49
N HIS A 14 -5.10 -27.43 3.33
CA HIS A 14 -6.18 -26.76 4.07
C HIS A 14 -7.19 -26.02 3.19
N LEU A 15 -6.75 -25.55 2.00
CA LEU A 15 -7.60 -24.88 1.02
C LEU A 15 -8.36 -25.89 0.15
N MET A 16 -7.73 -27.02 -0.20
CA MET A 16 -8.34 -28.07 -1.00
C MET A 16 -9.37 -28.91 -0.23
N ASP A 17 -9.24 -28.97 1.10
CA ASP A 17 -10.19 -29.66 2.00
C ASP A 17 -11.49 -28.85 2.23
N ARG A 18 -11.56 -27.60 1.76
CA ARG A 18 -12.78 -26.78 1.82
C ARG A 18 -13.64 -26.95 0.57
N ASP A 19 -14.95 -26.88 0.74
CA ASP A 19 -15.93 -26.91 -0.35
C ASP A 19 -15.55 -25.90 -1.45
N PRO A 20 -15.40 -26.30 -2.73
CA PRO A 20 -15.12 -25.40 -3.84
C PRO A 20 -16.10 -24.22 -3.95
N GLN A 21 -17.34 -24.35 -3.49
CA GLN A 21 -18.29 -23.23 -3.43
C GLN A 21 -17.85 -22.15 -2.41
N SER A 22 -17.09 -22.53 -1.37
CA SER A 22 -16.49 -21.58 -0.43
C SER A 22 -15.44 -20.68 -1.08
N MET A 23 -14.75 -21.18 -2.12
CA MET A 23 -13.83 -20.39 -2.92
C MET A 23 -14.57 -19.47 -3.90
N ALA A 24 -15.76 -19.84 -4.35
CA ALA A 24 -16.65 -18.97 -5.12
C ALA A 24 -17.21 -17.80 -4.29
N TYR A 25 -17.20 -17.90 -2.95
CA TYR A 25 -17.42 -16.75 -2.06
C TYR A 25 -16.18 -15.86 -1.90
N PHE A 26 -15.01 -16.16 -2.48
CA PHE A 26 -14.03 -15.11 -2.76
C PHE A 26 -14.46 -14.34 -4.02
N GLY A 27 -15.66 -13.75 -3.97
CA GLY A 27 -16.04 -12.72 -4.93
C GLY A 27 -14.95 -11.64 -4.95
N GLY A 28 -14.62 -11.16 -6.16
CA GLY A 28 -13.69 -10.04 -6.31
C GLY A 28 -14.07 -8.91 -5.35
N GLY A 29 -13.14 -8.52 -4.47
CA GLY A 29 -13.35 -7.51 -3.43
C GLY A 29 -13.41 -8.03 -1.98
N LEU A 30 -13.46 -9.33 -1.73
CA LEU A 30 -13.56 -9.88 -0.36
C LEU A 30 -12.22 -10.03 0.38
N ALA A 31 -11.09 -9.82 -0.29
CA ALA A 31 -9.76 -9.76 0.31
C ALA A 31 -9.44 -8.41 1.02
N CYS A 32 -10.38 -7.46 1.02
CA CYS A 32 -10.12 -6.05 1.39
C CYS A 32 -9.62 -5.88 2.84
N LYS A 33 -10.24 -6.54 3.83
CA LYS A 33 -9.88 -6.33 5.25
C LYS A 33 -8.47 -6.82 5.61
N ALA A 34 -8.04 -7.96 5.08
CA ALA A 34 -6.71 -8.49 5.35
C ALA A 34 -5.63 -7.61 4.72
N VAL A 35 -5.88 -7.15 3.50
CA VAL A 35 -5.01 -6.22 2.77
C VAL A 35 -4.94 -4.88 3.50
N GLU A 36 -6.07 -4.26 3.84
CA GLU A 36 -6.14 -3.00 4.59
C GLU A 36 -5.42 -3.09 5.94
N ASN A 37 -5.62 -4.17 6.68
CA ASN A 37 -4.94 -4.37 7.96
C ASN A 37 -3.42 -4.58 7.79
N GLY A 38 -3.00 -5.30 6.75
CA GLY A 38 -1.58 -5.43 6.40
C GLY A 38 -0.95 -4.08 6.08
N MET A 39 -1.63 -3.27 5.26
CA MET A 39 -1.22 -1.91 4.93
C MET A 39 -1.08 -1.02 6.17
N ALA A 40 -2.08 -1.06 7.06
CA ALA A 40 -2.06 -0.30 8.30
C ALA A 40 -0.94 -0.73 9.24
N LYS A 41 -0.70 -2.04 9.40
CA LYS A 41 0.40 -2.57 10.21
C LYS A 41 1.76 -2.14 9.68
N CYS A 42 1.99 -2.25 8.37
CA CYS A 42 3.24 -1.81 7.74
C CYS A 42 3.45 -0.29 7.93
N PHE A 43 2.41 0.51 7.73
CA PHE A 43 2.50 1.96 7.91
C PHE A 43 2.77 2.36 9.37
N ASN A 44 2.11 1.69 10.32
CA ASN A 44 2.31 1.92 11.75
C ASN A 44 3.73 1.59 12.20
N ALA A 45 4.33 0.52 11.67
CA ALA A 45 5.72 0.18 11.97
C ALA A 45 6.68 1.31 11.57
N ILE A 46 6.47 1.91 10.40
CA ILE A 46 7.30 3.01 9.90
C ILE A 46 7.11 4.28 10.71
N ILE A 47 5.88 4.61 11.11
CA ILE A 47 5.63 5.73 12.01
C ILE A 47 6.36 5.53 13.34
N VAL A 48 6.30 4.34 13.92
CA VAL A 48 6.96 4.03 15.19
C VAL A 48 8.48 4.25 15.09
N ASP A 49 9.11 3.84 13.98
CA ASP A 49 10.54 4.05 13.78
C ASP A 49 10.89 5.51 13.46
N ALA A 50 10.12 6.17 12.59
CA ALA A 50 10.35 7.58 12.24
C ALA A 50 10.23 8.49 13.46
N ARG A 51 9.33 8.19 14.41
CA ARG A 51 9.14 8.96 15.65
C ARG A 51 10.35 8.94 16.59
N LYS A 52 11.31 8.05 16.39
CA LYS A 52 12.58 8.04 17.13
C LYS A 52 13.52 9.17 16.68
N LYS A 53 13.21 9.83 15.56
CA LYS A 53 14.03 10.90 14.97
C LYS A 53 13.48 12.29 15.32
N PRO A 54 14.31 13.34 15.25
CA PRO A 54 13.83 14.72 15.37
C PRO A 54 12.72 15.02 14.37
N ARG A 55 11.81 15.94 14.72
CA ARG A 55 10.58 16.24 13.97
C ARG A 55 10.79 16.38 12.45
N MET A 56 11.85 17.08 12.04
CA MET A 56 12.18 17.29 10.63
C MET A 56 12.58 15.99 9.93
N ALA A 57 13.45 15.19 10.57
CA ALA A 57 13.89 13.90 10.05
C ALA A 57 12.74 12.87 10.03
N MET A 58 11.86 12.87 11.04
CA MET A 58 10.65 12.04 11.07
C MET A 58 9.72 12.35 9.89
N LEU A 59 9.45 13.64 9.63
CA LEU A 59 8.59 14.05 8.52
C LEU A 59 9.21 13.70 7.16
N GLU A 60 10.52 13.90 7.02
CA GLU A 60 11.24 13.57 5.80
C GLU A 60 11.26 12.07 5.50
N GLU A 61 11.40 11.24 6.54
CA GLU A 61 11.35 9.78 6.39
C GLU A 61 9.95 9.29 5.98
N ILE A 62 8.89 9.79 6.61
CA ILE A 62 7.51 9.46 6.22
C ILE A 62 7.26 9.90 4.77
N ARG A 63 7.77 11.07 4.38
CA ARG A 63 7.66 11.59 3.01
C ARG A 63 8.33 10.66 2.00
N LEU A 64 9.60 10.31 2.22
CA LEU A 64 10.37 9.43 1.34
C LEU A 64 9.70 8.06 1.20
N TYR A 65 9.25 7.48 2.32
CA TYR A 65 8.53 6.21 2.30
C TYR A 65 7.25 6.27 1.46
N MET A 66 6.43 7.31 1.64
CA MET A 66 5.18 7.46 0.88
C MET A 66 5.45 7.61 -0.63
N MET A 67 6.51 8.35 -1.00
CA MET A 67 6.91 8.51 -2.41
C MET A 67 7.37 7.20 -3.03
N GLU A 68 8.28 6.50 -2.37
CA GLU A 68 8.83 5.22 -2.85
C GLU A 68 7.72 4.19 -2.99
N ARG A 69 6.86 4.08 -1.97
CA ARG A 69 5.71 3.17 -2.01
C ARG A 69 4.77 3.46 -3.17
N PHE A 70 4.47 4.73 -3.41
CA PHE A 70 3.58 5.13 -4.50
C PHE A 70 4.20 4.87 -5.88
N TYR A 71 5.50 5.15 -6.02
CA TYR A 71 6.25 4.83 -7.23
C TYR A 71 6.20 3.33 -7.54
N ASN A 72 6.54 2.49 -6.56
CA ASN A 72 6.53 1.04 -6.71
C ASN A 72 5.11 0.50 -6.99
N LEU A 73 4.09 1.02 -6.31
CA LEU A 73 2.70 0.62 -6.55
C LEU A 73 2.28 0.93 -7.99
N LYS A 74 2.68 2.09 -8.52
CA LYS A 74 2.38 2.48 -9.91
C LYS A 74 3.08 1.55 -10.92
N GLU A 75 4.34 1.20 -10.69
CA GLU A 75 5.05 0.24 -11.55
C GLU A 75 4.40 -1.16 -11.51
N GLU A 76 3.92 -1.60 -10.35
CA GLU A 76 3.23 -2.88 -10.23
C GLU A 76 1.88 -2.88 -10.94
N VAL A 77 1.08 -1.80 -10.79
CA VAL A 77 -0.21 -1.65 -11.49
C VAL A 77 -0.03 -1.65 -13.01
N GLN A 78 1.07 -1.08 -13.53
CA GLN A 78 1.37 -1.12 -14.98
C GLN A 78 1.62 -2.54 -15.51
N LYS A 79 1.99 -3.49 -14.64
CA LYS A 79 2.24 -4.89 -15.01
C LYS A 79 0.98 -5.75 -14.89
N TRP A 80 -0.11 -5.23 -14.34
CA TRP A 80 -1.34 -5.98 -14.17
C TRP A 80 -2.02 -6.19 -15.52
N ASP A 81 -2.23 -7.46 -15.87
CA ASP A 81 -2.98 -7.87 -17.05
C ASP A 81 -4.36 -8.38 -16.59
N GLY A 82 -5.43 -7.67 -16.98
CA GLY A 82 -6.81 -7.98 -16.59
C GLY A 82 -7.67 -6.75 -16.33
N ASP A 83 -9.00 -6.94 -16.35
CA ASP A 83 -9.97 -5.87 -16.07
C ASP A 83 -9.95 -5.51 -14.57
N VAL A 84 -9.36 -4.36 -14.26
CA VAL A 84 -9.49 -3.73 -12.95
C VAL A 84 -10.82 -2.99 -12.91
N CYS A 85 -11.60 -3.19 -11.85
CA CYS A 85 -12.87 -2.47 -11.67
C CYS A 85 -12.64 -0.95 -11.69
N GLU A 86 -13.43 -0.23 -12.49
CA GLU A 86 -13.35 1.23 -12.67
C GLU A 86 -13.37 2.01 -11.34
N ALA A 87 -14.18 1.57 -10.36
CA ALA A 87 -14.22 2.17 -9.03
C ALA A 87 -12.89 2.05 -8.26
N THR A 88 -12.09 1.02 -8.55
CA THR A 88 -10.75 0.84 -7.98
C THR A 88 -9.76 1.79 -8.65
N LEU A 89 -9.84 1.96 -9.97
CA LEU A 89 -8.99 2.89 -10.72
C LEU A 89 -9.22 4.34 -10.28
N LEU A 90 -10.49 4.76 -10.14
CA LEU A 90 -10.84 6.10 -9.66
C LEU A 90 -10.26 6.37 -8.26
N LYS A 91 -10.37 5.41 -7.33
CA LYS A 91 -9.78 5.54 -5.99
C LYS A 91 -8.26 5.62 -6.02
N MET A 92 -7.61 4.88 -6.93
CA MET A 92 -6.16 4.96 -7.12
C MET A 92 -5.74 6.34 -7.63
N GLU A 93 -6.49 6.93 -8.57
CA GLU A 93 -6.24 8.28 -9.07
C GLU A 93 -6.46 9.36 -8.01
N GLU A 94 -7.56 9.30 -7.25
CA GLU A 94 -7.83 10.21 -6.13
C GLU A 94 -6.70 10.17 -5.09
N PHE A 95 -6.28 8.97 -4.71
CA PHE A 95 -5.17 8.78 -3.78
C PHE A 95 -3.85 9.32 -4.34
N ALA A 96 -3.62 9.16 -5.65
CA ALA A 96 -2.45 9.69 -6.32
C ALA A 96 -2.41 11.22 -6.30
N GLU A 97 -3.54 11.90 -6.50
CA GLU A 97 -3.64 13.36 -6.40
C GLU A 97 -3.42 13.86 -4.97
N ASP A 98 -4.02 13.20 -3.98
CA ASP A 98 -3.84 13.57 -2.58
C ASP A 98 -2.37 13.45 -2.15
N ILE A 99 -1.67 12.39 -2.58
CA ILE A 99 -0.22 12.25 -2.37
C ILE A 99 0.53 13.39 -3.07
N ARG A 100 0.26 13.68 -4.34
CA ARG A 100 0.91 14.77 -5.08
C ARG A 100 0.77 16.11 -4.36
N TYR A 101 -0.44 16.44 -3.93
CA TYR A 101 -0.73 17.69 -3.23
C TYR A 101 0.00 17.77 -1.88
N LYS A 102 -0.05 16.70 -1.07
CA LYS A 102 0.65 16.63 0.22
C LYS A 102 2.17 16.74 0.05
N LEU A 103 2.74 16.11 -0.98
CA LEU A 103 4.16 16.24 -1.30
C LEU A 103 4.54 17.67 -1.69
N TYR A 104 3.72 18.32 -2.51
CA TYR A 104 3.92 19.73 -2.87
C TYR A 104 3.92 20.64 -1.64
N LEU A 105 2.96 20.45 -0.72
CA LEU A 105 2.91 21.23 0.53
C LEU A 105 4.14 21.01 1.39
N ILE A 106 4.58 19.76 1.57
CA ILE A 106 5.78 19.45 2.37
C ILE A 106 7.03 20.06 1.74
N TYR A 107 7.20 19.95 0.42
CA TYR A 107 8.31 20.57 -0.31
C TYR A 107 8.32 22.09 -0.16
N LYS A 108 7.14 22.72 -0.26
CA LYS A 108 6.97 24.16 -0.07
C LYS A 108 7.27 24.60 1.36
N CYS A 109 6.84 23.83 2.36
CA CYS A 109 7.19 24.07 3.77
C CYS A 109 8.70 23.95 4.00
N ARG A 110 9.37 22.98 3.36
CA ARG A 110 10.82 22.83 3.46
C ARG A 110 11.56 24.01 2.84
N LEU A 111 11.21 24.40 1.62
CA LEU A 111 11.78 25.59 0.98
C LEU A 111 11.60 26.85 1.85
N LEU A 112 10.43 27.02 2.47
CA LEU A 112 10.19 28.14 3.37
C LEU A 112 11.09 28.08 4.62
N ILE A 113 11.30 26.91 5.20
CA ILE A 113 12.18 26.75 6.37
C ILE A 113 13.64 27.02 5.98
N ASP A 114 14.09 26.52 4.84
CA ASP A 114 15.45 26.74 4.32
C ASP A 114 15.68 28.21 3.90
N TYR A 115 14.61 28.98 3.64
CA TYR A 115 14.68 30.43 3.38
C TYR A 115 14.63 31.28 4.65
N LEU A 116 14.07 30.74 5.74
CA LEU A 116 13.84 31.46 7.00
C LEU A 116 14.95 31.22 8.05
N TYR A 117 15.83 30.24 7.84
CA TYR A 117 16.96 29.88 8.67
C TYR A 117 18.24 29.77 7.85
#